data_AF-A0ABD7LC51-F1
#
_entry.id   AF-A0ABD7LC51-F1
#
_cell.length_a   1.000
_cell.length_b   1.000
_cell.length_c   1.000
_cell.angle_alpha   90.00
_cell.angle_beta   90.00
_cell.angle_gamma   90.00
#
_symmetry.space_group_name_H-M   'P 1'
#
loop_
_entity.id
_entity.type
_entity.pdbx_description
1 polymer ?
#
loop_
_entity_poly.entity_id
_entity_poly.type
_entity_poly.pdbx_seq_one_letter_code
_entity_poly.pdbx_strand_id
1 'polypeptide(L)'
;MRIDVQHAQHDIDDELDALYARLHERGHRLHGLPAVALGDSGLIVRHREADGEYFLYVENPAARELAGYTVFNRLPEIPRRADRHLRAPHTRLRGSMQRRGLATALYRWALDAGQCLISGARQSVGAAQLWNALAHEYRHGFVDVEGRALRYLGEAVATHVHDALHTRRLLLGRGWTLDELARATAMTNVACGAQGSGNAMPLAPQSRR
;
A
#
# COMPACT_ATOMS: atom_id res chain seq x y z
N MET A 1 13.71 9.67 -10.79
CA MET A 1 14.67 8.55 -10.79
C MET A 1 14.87 8.12 -9.34
N ARG A 2 14.25 7.02 -8.91
CA ARG A 2 14.51 6.41 -7.60
C ARG A 2 15.35 5.16 -7.88
N ILE A 3 16.63 5.23 -7.57
CA ILE A 3 17.57 4.12 -7.73
C ILE A 3 17.22 3.13 -6.63
N ASP A 4 16.85 1.90 -7.00
CA ASP A 4 16.69 0.80 -6.06
C ASP A 4 18.08 0.44 -5.51
N VAL A 5 18.45 1.04 -4.38
CA VAL A 5 19.60 0.60 -3.60
C VAL A 5 19.13 -0.60 -2.79
N GLN A 6 19.66 -1.78 -3.10
CA GLN A 6 19.64 -2.89 -2.16
C GLN A 6 20.52 -2.47 -0.98
N HIS A 7 19.91 -1.93 0.06
CA HIS A 7 20.61 -1.63 1.30
C HIS A 7 20.99 -2.95 1.96
N ALA A 8 22.27 -3.08 2.36
CA ALA A 8 22.64 -4.16 3.24
C ALA A 8 21.83 -4.03 4.54
N GLN A 9 21.52 -5.14 5.21
CA GLN A 9 20.75 -5.08 6.46
C GLN A 9 21.42 -4.17 7.50
N HIS A 10 22.76 -4.12 7.49
CA HIS A 10 23.53 -3.22 8.34
C HIS A 10 23.21 -1.75 8.09
N ASP A 11 23.09 -1.32 6.82
CA ASP A 11 22.72 0.07 6.48
C ASP A 11 21.33 0.44 7.00
N ILE A 12 20.40 -0.53 7.00
CA ILE A 12 19.04 -0.34 7.55
C ILE A 12 19.11 -0.18 9.07
N ASP A 13 19.87 -1.04 9.74
CA ASP A 13 19.99 -1.00 11.20
C ASP A 13 20.65 0.32 11.66
N ASP A 14 21.68 0.80 10.97
CA ASP A 14 22.32 2.10 11.21
C ASP A 14 21.35 3.28 10.96
N GLU A 15 20.55 3.20 9.89
CA GLU A 15 19.50 4.19 9.60
C GLU A 15 18.48 4.26 10.76
N LEU A 16 18.08 3.10 11.29
CA LEU A 16 17.13 3.01 12.40
C LEU A 16 17.72 3.55 13.70
N ASP A 17 19.00 3.33 13.97
CA ASP A 17 19.70 3.87 15.14
C ASP A 17 19.78 5.40 15.08
N ALA A 18 20.12 5.96 13.92
CA ALA A 18 20.12 7.40 13.70
C ALA A 18 18.73 8.03 13.87
N LEU A 19 17.67 7.36 13.40
CA LEU A 19 16.29 7.79 13.61
C LEU A 19 15.87 7.71 15.08
N TYR A 20 16.25 6.64 15.79
CA TYR A 20 15.96 6.47 17.20
C TYR A 20 16.57 7.59 18.05
N ALA A 21 17.83 7.95 17.79
CA ALA A 21 18.50 9.07 18.46
C ALA A 21 17.72 10.39 18.26
N ARG A 22 17.31 10.68 17.02
CA ARG A 22 16.54 11.88 16.66
C ARG A 22 15.13 11.94 17.26
N LEU A 23 14.50 10.80 17.55
CA LEU A 23 13.22 10.72 18.25
C LEU A 23 13.36 11.10 19.74
N HIS A 24 14.56 10.92 20.31
CA HIS A 24 14.86 11.17 21.72
C HIS A 24 15.69 12.45 21.96
N GLU A 25 16.12 13.13 20.90
CA GLU A 25 16.85 14.39 20.97
C GLU A 25 15.92 15.57 21.19
N ARG A 26 15.99 16.20 22.37
CA ARG A 26 15.20 17.39 22.68
C ARG A 26 15.49 18.52 21.68
N GLY A 27 14.42 19.16 21.18
CA GLY A 27 14.52 20.23 20.18
C GLY A 27 14.55 19.72 18.74
N HIS A 28 14.79 18.43 18.50
CA HIS A 28 14.65 17.86 17.17
C HIS A 28 13.17 17.70 16.79
N ARG A 29 12.82 17.87 15.51
CA ARG A 29 11.43 17.83 15.00
C ARG A 29 10.69 16.49 15.18
N LEU A 30 11.43 15.42 15.44
CA LEU A 30 10.87 14.08 15.71
C LEU A 30 10.66 13.84 17.21
N HIS A 31 11.18 14.70 18.08
CA HIS A 31 11.01 14.54 19.51
C HIS A 31 9.60 14.90 19.94
N GLY A 32 9.02 14.08 20.82
CA GLY A 32 7.69 14.32 21.38
C GLY A 32 6.53 14.03 20.42
N LEU A 33 6.77 13.26 19.35
CA LEU A 33 5.68 12.81 18.48
C LEU A 33 4.62 12.00 19.25
N PRO A 34 3.32 12.13 18.89
CA PRO A 34 2.26 11.33 19.47
C PRO A 34 2.56 9.84 19.39
N ALA A 35 2.21 9.11 20.45
CA ALA A 35 2.55 7.71 20.64
C ALA A 35 1.29 6.88 20.91
N VAL A 36 1.19 5.72 20.26
CA VAL A 36 0.11 4.75 20.46
C VAL A 36 0.71 3.36 20.61
N ALA A 37 0.18 2.55 21.53
CA ALA A 37 0.61 1.17 21.68
C ALA A 37 0.18 0.34 20.46
N LEU A 38 1.07 -0.50 19.94
CA LEU A 38 0.76 -1.41 18.84
C LEU A 38 0.18 -2.71 19.38
N GLY A 39 -1.11 -2.67 19.73
CA GLY A 39 -1.79 -3.79 20.40
C GLY A 39 -1.02 -4.23 21.66
N ASP A 40 -0.97 -5.54 21.90
CA ASP A 40 -0.30 -6.13 23.07
C ASP A 40 1.19 -6.50 22.81
N SER A 41 1.78 -6.00 21.72
CA SER A 41 3.14 -6.37 21.32
C SER A 41 4.25 -5.77 22.19
N GLY A 42 3.91 -4.82 23.07
CA GLY A 42 4.87 -3.99 23.80
C GLY A 42 5.61 -2.96 22.94
N LEU A 43 5.28 -2.88 21.63
CA LEU A 43 5.83 -1.87 20.72
C LEU A 43 4.98 -0.60 20.75
N ILE A 44 5.63 0.54 20.48
CA ILE A 44 4.99 1.85 20.43
C ILE A 44 5.13 2.41 19.01
N VAL A 45 4.03 2.89 18.44
CA VAL A 45 4.04 3.62 17.17
C VAL A 45 4.03 5.12 17.48
N ARG A 46 5.10 5.81 17.07
CA ARG A 46 5.11 7.27 16.95
C ARG A 46 4.73 7.68 15.54
N HIS A 47 3.86 8.66 15.41
CA HIS A 47 3.36 9.05 14.09
C HIS A 47 3.43 10.54 13.81
N ARG A 48 3.51 10.89 12.52
CA ARG A 48 3.35 12.25 12.02
C ARG A 48 2.87 12.24 10.58
N GLU A 49 2.28 13.36 10.17
CA GLU A 49 2.02 13.66 8.76
C GLU A 49 2.95 14.79 8.31
N ALA A 50 3.55 14.65 7.14
CA ALA A 50 4.35 15.71 6.51
C ALA A 50 4.20 15.61 4.98
N ASP A 51 3.95 16.73 4.32
CA ASP A 51 3.77 16.82 2.85
C ASP A 51 2.70 15.86 2.26
N GLY A 52 1.73 15.46 3.11
CA GLY A 52 0.65 14.51 2.79
C GLY A 52 1.06 13.03 2.86
N GLU A 53 2.26 12.74 3.35
CA GLU A 53 2.75 11.40 3.68
C GLU A 53 2.58 11.12 5.17
N TYR A 54 2.26 9.86 5.50
CA TYR A 54 2.12 9.41 6.89
C TYR A 54 3.34 8.60 7.30
N PHE A 55 4.01 9.02 8.36
CA PHE A 55 5.18 8.36 8.90
C PHE A 55 4.82 7.65 10.20
N LEU A 56 5.08 6.35 10.27
CA LEU A 56 4.95 5.54 11.47
C LEU A 56 6.32 5.01 11.87
N TYR A 57 6.83 5.44 13.02
CA TYR A 57 8.08 4.95 13.63
C TYR A 57 7.72 3.97 14.74
N VAL A 58 8.25 2.75 14.69
CA VAL A 58 7.95 1.70 15.66
C VAL A 58 9.10 1.56 16.64
N GLU A 59 8.89 2.00 17.87
CA GLU A 59 9.83 1.83 18.98
C GLU A 59 9.63 0.48 19.67
N ASN A 60 10.75 -0.11 20.07
CA ASN A 60 10.82 -1.24 20.98
C ASN A 60 11.43 -0.75 22.31
N PRO A 61 10.60 -0.35 23.28
CA PRO A 61 11.09 0.22 24.54
C PRO A 61 11.95 -0.75 25.36
N ALA A 62 11.66 -2.05 25.28
CA ALA A 62 12.40 -3.08 26.03
C ALA A 62 13.86 -3.18 25.57
N ALA A 63 14.11 -3.05 24.26
CA ALA A 63 15.46 -3.04 23.69
C ALA A 63 16.04 -1.62 23.53
N ARG A 64 15.27 -0.57 23.84
CA ARG A 64 15.65 0.85 23.64
C ARG A 64 16.12 1.13 22.22
N GLU A 65 15.37 0.67 21.24
CA GLU A 65 15.69 0.78 19.82
C GLU A 65 14.46 1.15 18.99
N LEU A 66 14.70 1.51 17.73
CA LEU A 66 13.67 1.53 16.69
C LEU A 66 13.61 0.16 16.01
N ALA A 67 12.46 -0.50 16.09
CA ALA A 67 12.17 -1.79 15.45
C ALA A 67 12.02 -1.65 13.93
N GLY A 68 11.60 -0.47 13.47
CA GLY A 68 11.41 -0.17 12.07
C GLY A 68 10.55 1.08 11.87
N TYR A 69 10.23 1.37 10.62
CA TYR A 69 9.24 2.37 10.27
C TYR A 69 8.50 2.00 9.00
N THR A 70 7.32 2.60 8.81
CA THR A 70 6.58 2.60 7.55
C THR A 70 6.25 4.03 7.16
N VAL A 71 6.51 4.39 5.91
CA VAL A 71 6.01 5.63 5.33
C VAL A 71 4.95 5.28 4.30
N PHE A 72 3.75 5.80 4.47
CA PHE A 72 2.70 5.76 3.46
C PHE A 72 2.93 6.93 2.52
N ASN A 73 3.71 6.68 1.47
CA ASN A 73 4.15 7.70 0.53
C ASN A 73 3.01 8.11 -0.40
N ARG A 74 3.11 9.35 -0.86
CA ARG A 74 2.38 9.83 -2.03
C ARG A 74 2.96 9.24 -3.30
N LEU A 75 2.17 9.26 -4.37
CA LEU A 75 2.58 8.76 -5.68
C LEU A 75 2.51 9.91 -6.70
N PRO A 76 3.58 10.66 -6.94
CA PRO A 76 3.57 11.75 -7.93
C PRO A 76 3.32 11.27 -9.37
N GLU A 77 3.47 9.98 -9.63
CA GLU A 77 3.21 9.32 -10.92
C GLU A 77 1.73 9.03 -11.21
N ILE A 78 0.82 9.15 -10.23
CA ILE A 78 -0.63 8.96 -10.44
C ILE A 78 -1.37 10.31 -10.49
N PRO A 79 -2.64 10.38 -10.96
CA PRO A 79 -3.41 11.62 -10.92
C PRO A 79 -3.51 12.20 -9.50
N ARG A 80 -3.47 13.53 -9.36
CA ARG A 80 -3.66 14.21 -8.05
C ARG A 80 -4.93 13.78 -7.30
N ARG A 81 -6.01 13.47 -8.03
CA ARG A 81 -7.25 12.95 -7.40
C ARG A 81 -7.03 11.55 -6.81
N ALA A 82 -6.25 10.70 -7.47
CA ALA A 82 -5.98 9.35 -7.01
C ALA A 82 -5.01 9.34 -5.83
N ASP A 83 -4.02 10.23 -5.87
CA ASP A 83 -3.07 10.48 -4.78
C ASP A 83 -3.74 10.96 -3.48
N ARG A 84 -5.02 11.34 -3.47
CA ARG A 84 -5.76 11.61 -2.21
C ARG A 84 -6.21 10.33 -1.49
N HIS A 85 -6.37 9.25 -2.24
CA HIS A 85 -7.00 8.01 -1.77
C HIS A 85 -6.03 6.83 -1.74
N LEU A 86 -4.93 6.92 -2.48
CA LEU A 86 -3.93 5.88 -2.58
C LEU A 86 -2.63 6.30 -1.87
N ARG A 87 -2.03 5.34 -1.17
CA ARG A 87 -0.70 5.48 -0.60
C ARG A 87 0.16 4.27 -0.96
N ALA A 88 1.45 4.52 -1.19
CA ALA A 88 2.45 3.49 -1.41
C ALA A 88 3.23 3.27 -0.11
N PRO A 89 2.95 2.21 0.64
CA PRO A 89 3.66 1.95 1.87
C PRO A 89 5.10 1.48 1.58
N HIS A 90 6.06 2.14 2.22
CA HIS A 90 7.48 1.80 2.19
C HIS A 90 7.94 1.48 3.61
N THR A 91 8.31 0.23 3.83
CA THR A 91 8.63 -0.29 5.17
C THR A 91 10.09 -0.68 5.26
N ARG A 92 10.77 -0.23 6.32
CA ARG A 92 12.10 -0.71 6.70
C ARG A 92 12.06 -1.24 8.12
N LEU A 93 12.50 -2.48 8.31
CA LEU A 93 12.51 -3.16 9.60
C LEU A 93 13.92 -3.61 9.94
N ARG A 94 14.26 -3.52 11.23
CA ARG A 94 15.44 -4.15 11.79
C ARG A 94 15.42 -5.64 11.51
N GLY A 95 16.59 -6.24 11.25
CA GLY A 95 16.68 -7.66 10.92
C GLY A 95 16.00 -8.56 11.96
N SER A 96 16.17 -8.25 13.24
CA SER A 96 15.55 -8.95 14.39
C SER A 96 14.02 -8.92 14.39
N MET A 97 13.41 -7.92 13.73
CA MET A 97 11.98 -7.66 13.71
C MET A 97 11.28 -8.13 12.42
N GLN A 98 12.05 -8.59 11.43
CA GLN A 98 11.50 -9.18 10.21
C GLN A 98 10.79 -10.50 10.50
N ARG A 99 9.79 -10.83 9.67
CA ARG A 99 8.97 -12.06 9.77
C ARG A 99 8.18 -12.22 11.09
N ARG A 100 8.02 -11.14 11.87
CA ARG A 100 7.19 -11.11 13.09
C ARG A 100 5.81 -10.48 12.88
N GLY A 101 5.37 -10.30 11.63
CA GLY A 101 4.08 -9.71 11.30
C GLY A 101 3.97 -8.18 11.48
N LEU A 102 5.07 -7.49 11.81
CA LEU A 102 5.04 -6.05 12.07
C LEU A 102 4.55 -5.23 10.85
N ALA A 103 5.10 -5.47 9.67
CA ALA A 103 4.63 -4.80 8.44
C ALA A 103 3.16 -5.11 8.16
N THR A 104 2.72 -6.36 8.36
CA THR A 104 1.31 -6.77 8.24
C THR A 104 0.41 -5.97 9.16
N ALA A 105 0.79 -5.83 10.44
CA ALA A 105 0.02 -5.07 11.42
C ALA A 105 -0.13 -3.59 11.02
N LEU A 106 0.95 -2.96 10.55
CA LEU A 106 0.94 -1.57 10.10
C LEU A 106 0.08 -1.37 8.84
N TYR A 107 0.11 -2.32 7.89
CA TYR A 107 -0.69 -2.24 6.66
C TYR A 107 -2.16 -2.46 6.97
N ARG A 108 -2.48 -3.44 7.83
CA ARG A 108 -3.86 -3.66 8.31
C ARG A 108 -4.40 -2.45 9.03
N TRP A 109 -3.62 -1.82 9.92
CA TRP A 109 -4.04 -0.59 10.59
C TRP A 109 -4.50 0.49 9.60
N ALA A 110 -3.75 0.73 8.52
CA ALA A 110 -4.14 1.70 7.51
C ALA A 110 -5.37 1.24 6.72
N LEU A 111 -5.40 -0.02 6.26
CA LEU A 111 -6.52 -0.57 5.50
C LEU A 111 -7.81 -0.58 6.33
N ASP A 112 -7.75 -0.93 7.61
CA ASP A 112 -8.90 -0.95 8.51
C ASP A 112 -9.42 0.46 8.80
N ALA A 113 -8.54 1.46 8.80
CA ALA A 113 -8.91 2.87 8.83
C ALA A 113 -9.49 3.41 7.50
N GLY A 114 -9.59 2.58 6.46
CA GLY A 114 -10.17 2.94 5.16
C GLY A 114 -9.16 3.51 4.15
N GLN A 115 -7.86 3.53 4.46
CA GLN A 115 -6.82 3.93 3.51
C GLN A 115 -6.66 2.85 2.43
N CYS A 116 -6.79 3.22 1.15
CA CYS A 116 -6.44 2.31 0.05
C CYS A 116 -4.93 2.34 -0.20
N LEU A 117 -4.35 1.18 -0.48
CA LEU A 117 -2.92 1.01 -0.72
C LEU A 117 -2.67 0.63 -2.18
N ILE A 118 -1.57 1.13 -2.72
CA ILE A 118 -1.04 0.73 -4.03
C ILE A 118 0.41 0.28 -3.85
N SER A 119 0.79 -0.82 -4.51
CA SER A 119 2.15 -1.34 -4.40
C SER A 119 3.17 -0.39 -5.04
N GLY A 120 4.45 -0.59 -4.73
CA GLY A 120 5.54 0.00 -5.51
C GLY A 120 5.72 -0.68 -6.87
N ALA A 121 6.59 -0.10 -7.70
CA ALA A 121 6.92 -0.63 -9.03
C ALA A 121 7.73 -1.93 -9.00
N ARG A 122 8.55 -2.08 -7.98
CA ARG A 122 9.29 -3.28 -7.69
C ARG A 122 9.01 -3.66 -6.25
N GLN A 123 8.90 -4.96 -6.02
CA GLN A 123 8.66 -5.52 -4.71
C GLN A 123 9.74 -6.56 -4.42
N SER A 124 10.23 -6.59 -3.19
CA SER A 124 10.99 -7.75 -2.71
C SER A 124 10.08 -8.97 -2.62
N VAL A 125 10.66 -10.17 -2.55
CA VAL A 125 9.91 -11.42 -2.32
C VAL A 125 9.05 -11.32 -1.06
N GLY A 126 9.61 -10.76 0.03
CA GLY A 126 8.86 -10.57 1.28
C GLY A 126 7.70 -9.58 1.15
N ALA A 127 7.88 -8.49 0.38
CA ALA A 127 6.78 -7.57 0.09
C ALA A 127 5.69 -8.27 -0.73
N ALA A 128 6.05 -9.00 -1.80
CA ALA A 128 5.07 -9.72 -2.62
C ALA A 128 4.25 -10.73 -1.80
N GLN A 129 4.90 -11.47 -0.89
CA GLN A 129 4.22 -12.39 0.04
C GLN A 129 3.25 -11.65 0.98
N LEU A 130 3.67 -10.50 1.54
CA LEU A 130 2.80 -9.66 2.37
C LEU A 130 1.56 -9.20 1.59
N TRP A 131 1.75 -8.68 0.37
CA TRP A 131 0.65 -8.21 -0.47
C TRP A 131 -0.30 -9.36 -0.86
N ASN A 132 0.22 -10.56 -1.11
CA ASN A 132 -0.59 -11.76 -1.34
C ASN A 132 -1.42 -12.13 -0.11
N ALA A 133 -0.81 -12.14 1.07
CA ALA A 133 -1.52 -12.46 2.31
C ALA A 133 -2.67 -11.48 2.57
N LEU A 134 -2.40 -10.17 2.45
CA LEU A 134 -3.42 -9.13 2.66
C LEU A 134 -4.57 -9.22 1.64
N ALA A 135 -4.28 -9.62 0.41
CA ALA A 135 -5.30 -9.77 -0.62
C ALA A 135 -6.32 -10.90 -0.37
N HIS A 136 -6.04 -11.82 0.55
CA HIS A 136 -7.05 -12.78 1.00
C HIS A 136 -8.09 -12.16 1.95
N GLU A 137 -7.78 -11.02 2.58
CA GLU A 137 -8.61 -10.37 3.60
C GLU A 137 -9.25 -9.05 3.14
N TYR A 138 -8.60 -8.38 2.18
CA TYR A 138 -9.02 -7.10 1.63
C TYR A 138 -9.30 -7.25 0.14
N ARG A 139 -10.35 -6.55 -0.33
CA ARG A 139 -10.63 -6.46 -1.76
C ARG A 139 -9.41 -5.90 -2.48
N HIS A 140 -9.05 -6.51 -3.60
CA HIS A 140 -7.84 -6.15 -4.33
C HIS A 140 -8.07 -6.13 -5.83
N GLY A 141 -7.05 -5.69 -6.55
CA GLY A 141 -6.97 -5.88 -7.99
C GLY A 141 -5.67 -5.33 -8.54
N PHE A 142 -5.46 -5.50 -9.83
CA PHE A 142 -4.31 -4.98 -10.53
C PHE A 142 -4.69 -3.76 -11.36
N VAL A 143 -3.78 -2.81 -11.41
CA VAL A 143 -3.90 -1.61 -12.24
C VAL A 143 -2.63 -1.42 -13.05
N ASP A 144 -2.82 -0.92 -14.25
CA ASP A 144 -1.77 -0.35 -15.06
C ASP A 144 -1.64 1.15 -14.74
N VAL A 145 -0.42 1.58 -14.42
CA VAL A 145 -0.06 2.96 -14.09
C VAL A 145 0.87 3.51 -15.18
N GLU A 146 0.25 4.17 -16.16
CA GLU A 146 0.95 4.75 -17.30
C GLU A 146 0.40 6.14 -17.62
N GLY A 147 1.26 7.09 -18.03
CA GLY A 147 0.81 8.41 -18.46
C GLY A 147 0.05 9.22 -17.40
N ARG A 148 0.28 8.95 -16.11
CA ARG A 148 -0.52 9.45 -14.98
C ARG A 148 -2.00 9.08 -15.08
N ALA A 149 -2.31 7.89 -15.58
CA ALA A 149 -3.64 7.30 -15.56
C ALA A 149 -3.62 5.99 -14.76
N LEU A 150 -4.80 5.59 -14.30
CA LEU A 150 -5.03 4.28 -13.68
C LEU A 150 -6.01 3.52 -14.56
N ARG A 151 -5.59 2.35 -15.04
CA ARG A 151 -6.46 1.45 -15.80
C ARG A 151 -6.57 0.14 -15.06
N TYR A 152 -7.80 -0.25 -14.72
CA TYR A 152 -8.05 -1.51 -14.03
C TYR A 152 -7.80 -2.71 -14.96
N LEU A 153 -7.11 -3.72 -14.43
CA LEU A 153 -6.71 -4.94 -15.15
C LEU A 153 -7.46 -6.18 -14.68
N GLY A 154 -8.23 -6.10 -13.59
CA GLY A 154 -8.90 -7.24 -12.99
C GLY A 154 -8.26 -7.69 -11.67
N GLU A 155 -8.85 -8.70 -11.05
CA GLU A 155 -8.35 -9.29 -9.80
C GLU A 155 -7.15 -10.21 -10.02
N ALA A 156 -7.00 -10.75 -11.23
CA ALA A 156 -5.88 -11.57 -11.66
C ALA A 156 -5.36 -11.10 -13.03
N VAL A 157 -4.06 -11.23 -13.25
CA VAL A 157 -3.38 -10.89 -14.52
C VAL A 157 -2.40 -11.99 -14.87
N ALA A 158 -2.06 -12.11 -16.15
CA ALA A 158 -1.02 -13.04 -16.59
C ALA A 158 0.36 -12.65 -16.01
N THR A 159 1.25 -13.63 -15.81
CA THR A 159 2.57 -13.42 -15.16
C THR A 159 3.38 -12.30 -15.82
N HIS A 160 3.45 -12.24 -17.14
CA HIS A 160 4.18 -11.19 -17.85
C HIS A 160 3.59 -9.78 -17.62
N VAL A 161 2.28 -9.68 -17.37
CA VAL A 161 1.61 -8.42 -17.00
C VAL A 161 1.89 -8.10 -15.55
N HIS A 162 1.81 -9.09 -14.64
CA HIS A 162 2.16 -8.94 -13.23
C HIS A 162 3.58 -8.38 -13.06
N ASP A 163 4.53 -8.88 -13.84
CA ASP A 163 5.95 -8.52 -13.75
C ASP A 163 6.29 -7.21 -14.49
N ALA A 164 5.33 -6.60 -15.17
CA ALA A 164 5.54 -5.34 -15.89
C ALA A 164 5.72 -4.16 -14.92
N LEU A 165 6.68 -3.28 -15.23
CA LEU A 165 7.04 -2.14 -14.37
C LEU A 165 5.91 -1.12 -14.19
N HIS A 166 4.83 -1.13 -14.97
CA HIS A 166 3.66 -0.25 -14.77
C HIS A 166 2.51 -0.93 -14.01
N THR A 167 2.55 -2.26 -13.86
CA THR A 167 1.51 -2.99 -13.14
C THR A 167 1.70 -2.82 -11.64
N ARG A 168 0.63 -2.42 -10.95
CA ARG A 168 0.58 -2.29 -9.49
C ARG A 168 -0.57 -3.11 -8.96
N ARG A 169 -0.42 -3.59 -7.74
CA ARG A 169 -1.54 -4.13 -6.98
C ARG A 169 -2.18 -3.04 -6.14
N LEU A 170 -3.51 -3.03 -6.11
CA LEU A 170 -4.33 -2.25 -5.19
C LEU A 170 -4.84 -3.15 -4.07
N LEU A 171 -4.90 -2.61 -2.86
CA LEU A 171 -5.70 -3.12 -1.74
C LEU A 171 -6.65 -2.02 -1.30
N LEU A 172 -7.93 -2.36 -1.19
CA LEU A 172 -8.97 -1.41 -0.77
C LEU A 172 -9.09 -1.42 0.74
N GLY A 173 -9.07 -0.22 1.33
CA GLY A 173 -9.38 -0.05 2.73
C GLY A 173 -10.84 -0.40 3.03
N ARG A 174 -11.14 -0.72 4.29
CA ARG A 174 -12.50 -1.00 4.75
C ARG A 174 -13.42 0.17 4.40
N GLY A 175 -14.64 -0.17 3.98
CA GLY A 175 -15.65 0.80 3.54
C GLY A 175 -15.57 1.20 2.07
N TRP A 176 -14.51 0.83 1.33
CA TRP A 176 -14.43 1.08 -0.11
C TRP A 176 -14.93 -0.09 -0.95
N THR A 177 -15.75 0.22 -1.95
CA THR A 177 -15.97 -0.63 -3.12
C THR A 177 -15.01 -0.28 -4.25
N LEU A 178 -14.84 -1.21 -5.20
CA LEU A 178 -14.04 -0.96 -6.41
C LEU A 178 -14.61 0.19 -7.22
N ASP A 179 -15.94 0.27 -7.37
CA ASP A 179 -16.60 1.32 -8.15
C ASP A 179 -16.46 2.70 -7.52
N GLU A 180 -16.52 2.80 -6.18
CA GLU A 180 -16.27 4.06 -5.48
C GLU A 180 -14.84 4.52 -5.64
N LEU A 181 -13.87 3.62 -5.45
CA LEU A 181 -12.46 3.95 -5.67
C LEU A 181 -12.23 4.32 -7.14
N ALA A 182 -12.87 3.61 -8.07
CA ALA A 182 -12.78 3.89 -9.48
C ALA A 182 -13.24 5.30 -9.79
N ARG A 183 -14.41 5.72 -9.32
CA ARG A 183 -14.92 7.09 -9.51
C ARG A 183 -14.01 8.13 -8.86
N ALA A 184 -13.60 7.93 -7.60
CA ALA A 184 -12.76 8.87 -6.85
C ALA A 184 -11.39 9.10 -7.51
N THR A 185 -10.83 8.05 -8.10
CA THR A 185 -9.52 8.10 -8.78
C THR A 185 -9.65 8.31 -10.30
N ALA A 186 -10.88 8.36 -10.82
CA ALA A 186 -11.29 8.07 -12.21
C ALA A 186 -10.36 7.09 -12.94
N MET A 187 -10.22 5.93 -12.30
CA MET A 187 -9.68 4.73 -12.87
C MET A 187 -10.63 4.20 -13.95
N THR A 188 -10.07 3.82 -15.09
CA THR A 188 -10.83 3.34 -16.25
C THR A 188 -10.89 1.82 -16.30
N ASN A 189 -11.69 1.28 -17.21
CA ASN A 189 -11.82 -0.17 -17.45
C ASN A 189 -12.32 -0.99 -16.23
N VAL A 190 -12.98 -0.32 -15.29
CA VAL A 190 -13.79 -0.99 -14.28
C VAL A 190 -15.13 -1.26 -14.95
N ALA A 191 -15.45 -2.54 -15.16
CA ALA A 191 -16.76 -2.92 -15.65
C ALA A 191 -17.78 -2.43 -14.62
N CYS A 192 -18.46 -1.33 -14.92
CA CYS A 192 -19.53 -0.83 -14.08
C CYS A 192 -20.57 -1.95 -14.04
N GLY A 193 -20.82 -2.51 -12.85
CA GLY A 193 -21.78 -3.60 -12.66
C GLY A 193 -23.19 -3.13 -12.98
N ALA A 194 -23.54 -3.07 -14.26
CA ALA A 194 -24.94 -3.14 -14.67
C ALA A 194 -25.40 -4.55 -14.30
N GLN A 195 -26.16 -4.64 -13.22
CA GLN A 195 -26.93 -5.83 -12.88
C GLN A 195 -27.65 -6.33 -14.13
N GLY A 196 -27.42 -7.59 -14.48
CA GLY A 196 -27.99 -8.19 -15.67
C GLY A 196 -29.51 -8.15 -15.66
N SER A 197 -30.10 -7.38 -16.56
CA SER A 197 -31.35 -7.76 -17.20
C SER A 197 -30.99 -8.45 -18.50
N GLY A 198 -31.08 -9.77 -18.52
CA GLY A 198 -30.99 -10.54 -19.75
C GLY A 198 -31.98 -9.99 -20.76
N ASN A 199 -31.48 -9.50 -21.88
CA ASN A 199 -32.26 -9.46 -23.09
C ASN A 199 -31.45 -10.19 -24.16
N ALA A 200 -31.71 -11.49 -24.25
CA ALA A 200 -31.32 -12.30 -25.37
C ALA A 200 -31.92 -11.64 -26.62
N MET A 201 -31.03 -11.08 -27.44
CA MET A 201 -31.36 -10.62 -28.78
C MET A 201 -31.90 -11.82 -29.58
N PRO A 202 -33.11 -11.76 -30.16
CA PRO A 202 -33.61 -12.88 -30.94
C PRO A 202 -32.85 -12.94 -32.27
N LEU A 203 -32.17 -14.07 -32.48
CA LEU A 203 -31.70 -14.49 -33.80
C LEU A 203 -32.93 -14.69 -34.70
N ALA A 204 -33.06 -13.85 -35.72
CA ALA A 204 -33.96 -14.12 -36.84
C ALA A 204 -33.44 -15.31 -37.67
N PRO A 205 -34.35 -16.16 -38.19
CA PRO A 205 -34.08 -16.85 -39.43
C PRO A 205 -35.14 -16.52 -40.50
N GLN A 206 -34.65 -15.88 -41.56
CA GLN A 206 -34.87 -16.12 -42.98
C GLN A 206 -36.20 -16.77 -43.44
N SER A 207 -36.89 -16.01 -44.27
CA SER A 207 -37.96 -16.40 -45.18
C SER A 207 -37.55 -17.52 -46.16
N ARG A 208 -38.39 -18.56 -46.31
CA ARG A 208 -38.58 -19.28 -47.59
C ARG A 208 -40.00 -19.86 -47.71
N ARG A 209 -40.68 -19.37 -48.76
CA ARG A 209 -41.85 -19.89 -49.52
C ARG A 209 -43.20 -20.00 -48.81
#